data_AF-A0A9E3HZK8-F1
#
_entry.id   AF-A0A9E3HZK8-F1
#
_cell.length_a   1.000
_cell.length_b   1.000
_cell.length_c   1.000
_cell.angle_alpha   90.00
_cell.angle_beta   90.00
_cell.angle_gamma   90.00
#
_symmetry.space_group_name_H-M   'P 1'
#
loop_
_entity.id
_entity.type
_entity.pdbx_description
1 polymer ?
#
loop_
_entity_poly.entity_id
_entity_poly.type
_entity_poly.pdbx_seq_one_letter_code
_entity_poly.pdbx_strand_id
1 'polypeptide(L)'
;MGTFLADVARFPFLQHALLAGVLAGVACGVVGTWVVARRITYLAGGIAHSVLGGVGVARYLQKVRGLEWLDPLYGALAAALGAAALIGWVSLKAREREDTLISAM
;
A
#
# COMPACT_ATOMS: atom_id res chain seq x y z
N MET A 1 24.62 -5.79 20.27
CA MET A 1 23.80 -6.70 19.42
C MET A 1 23.18 -7.84 20.22
N GLY A 2 23.87 -8.47 21.19
CA GLY A 2 23.28 -9.54 22.00
C GLY A 2 22.10 -9.15 22.90
N THR A 3 22.04 -7.90 23.37
CA THR A 3 20.94 -7.37 24.20
C THR A 3 19.62 -7.24 23.42
N PHE A 4 19.67 -6.75 22.18
CA PHE A 4 18.48 -6.62 21.32
C PHE A 4 17.79 -7.96 21.07
N LEU A 5 18.57 -9.03 20.82
CA LEU A 5 18.01 -10.37 20.61
C LEU A 5 17.33 -10.91 21.87
N ALA A 6 17.89 -10.61 23.05
CA ALA A 6 17.25 -10.94 24.33
C ALA A 6 15.97 -10.10 24.56
N ASP A 7 15.97 -8.83 24.16
CA ASP A 7 14.82 -7.94 24.24
C ASP A 7 13.69 -8.35 23.28
N VAL A 8 14.03 -8.86 22.07
CA VAL A 8 13.05 -9.45 21.14
C VAL A 8 12.33 -10.63 21.78
N ALA A 9 13.05 -11.50 22.49
CA ALA A 9 12.44 -12.65 23.16
C ALA A 9 11.56 -12.25 24.36
N ARG A 10 11.83 -11.09 24.97
CA ARG A 10 11.19 -10.65 26.22
C ARG A 10 9.99 -9.74 26.01
N PHE A 11 10.00 -8.88 24.99
CA PHE A 11 8.94 -7.92 24.76
C PHE A 11 8.01 -8.36 23.62
N PRO A 12 6.71 -8.60 23.90
CA PRO A 12 5.78 -9.05 22.88
C PRO A 12 5.65 -8.04 21.74
N PHE A 13 5.71 -6.72 22.00
CA PHE A 13 5.60 -5.73 20.92
C PHE A 13 6.75 -5.85 19.90
N LEU A 14 7.98 -6.18 20.34
CA LEU A 14 9.12 -6.42 19.45
C LEU A 14 8.89 -7.67 18.59
N GLN A 15 8.28 -8.72 19.17
CA GLN A 15 7.93 -9.94 18.44
C GLN A 15 6.89 -9.66 17.35
N HIS A 16 5.83 -8.91 17.68
CA HIS A 16 4.81 -8.52 16.72
C HIS A 16 5.41 -7.64 15.61
N ALA A 17 6.29 -6.69 15.95
CA ALA A 17 6.96 -5.85 14.96
C ALA A 17 7.88 -6.65 14.03
N LEU A 18 8.62 -7.62 14.57
CA LEU A 18 9.48 -8.52 13.79
C LEU A 18 8.64 -9.41 12.85
N LEU A 19 7.59 -10.04 13.38
CA LEU A 19 6.67 -10.86 12.59
C LEU A 19 5.98 -10.02 11.49
N ALA A 20 5.47 -8.84 11.83
CA ALA A 20 4.86 -7.94 10.87
C ALA A 20 5.87 -7.52 9.77
N GLY A 21 7.11 -7.22 10.14
CA GLY A 21 8.18 -6.88 9.20
C GLY A 21 8.54 -8.02 8.25
N VAL A 22 8.66 -9.25 8.77
CA VAL A 22 8.92 -10.45 7.96
C VAL A 22 7.77 -10.71 6.99
N LEU A 23 6.52 -10.69 7.49
CA LEU A 23 5.32 -10.89 6.66
C LEU A 23 5.18 -9.80 5.60
N ALA A 24 5.38 -8.53 5.98
CA ALA A 24 5.36 -7.41 5.05
C ALA A 24 6.47 -7.50 4.00
N GLY A 25 7.66 -7.96 4.38
CA GLY A 25 8.79 -8.18 3.46
C GLY A 25 8.48 -9.25 2.41
N VAL A 26 7.93 -10.39 2.83
CA VAL A 26 7.49 -11.45 1.90
C VAL A 26 6.39 -10.93 0.96
N ALA A 27 5.37 -10.26 1.51
CA ALA A 27 4.30 -9.70 0.70
C ALA A 27 4.82 -8.66 -0.32
N CYS A 28 5.69 -7.74 0.11
CA CYS A 28 6.30 -6.73 -0.74
C CYS A 28 7.19 -7.35 -1.83
N GLY A 29 7.96 -8.39 -1.51
CA GLY A 29 8.78 -9.10 -2.49
C GLY A 29 7.95 -9.79 -3.58
N VAL A 30 6.88 -10.50 -3.20
CA VAL A 30 6.00 -11.20 -4.15
C VAL A 30 5.20 -10.20 -5.00
N VAL A 31 4.60 -9.19 -4.38
CA VAL A 31 3.80 -8.18 -5.11
C VAL A 31 4.71 -7.31 -5.98
N GLY A 32 5.87 -6.89 -5.47
CA GLY A 32 6.82 -6.06 -6.20
C GLY A 32 7.37 -6.76 -7.45
N THR A 33 7.78 -8.03 -7.34
CA THR A 33 8.22 -8.81 -8.50
C THR A 33 7.11 -8.98 -9.54
N TRP A 34 5.86 -9.20 -9.11
CA TRP A 34 4.71 -9.28 -10.00
C TRP A 34 4.41 -7.96 -10.73
N VAL A 35 4.46 -6.83 -10.02
CA VAL A 35 4.27 -5.48 -10.58
C VAL A 35 5.32 -5.18 -11.64
N VAL A 36 6.59 -5.49 -11.36
CA VAL A 36 7.71 -5.27 -12.30
C VAL A 36 7.58 -6.19 -13.51
N ALA A 37 7.29 -7.48 -13.31
CA ALA A 37 7.14 -8.45 -14.40
C ALA A 37 6.02 -8.06 -15.39
N ARG A 38 4.95 -7.42 -14.90
CA ARG A 38 3.84 -6.95 -15.72
C ARG A 38 3.98 -5.50 -16.23
N ARG A 39 5.08 -4.81 -15.92
CA ARG A 39 5.31 -3.40 -16.28
C ARG A 39 4.20 -2.45 -15.82
N ILE A 40 3.51 -2.76 -14.72
CA ILE A 40 2.43 -1.94 -14.16
C ILE A 40 2.91 -1.04 -13.01
N THR A 41 4.20 -0.71 -12.99
CA THR A 41 4.83 0.06 -11.89
C THR A 41 4.22 1.44 -11.72
N TYR A 42 3.85 2.11 -12.82
CA TYR A 42 3.17 3.41 -12.77
C TYR A 42 1.78 3.32 -12.12
N LEU A 43 0.99 2.31 -12.48
CA LEU A 43 -0.30 2.06 -11.83
C LEU A 43 -0.13 1.81 -10.33
N ALA A 44 0.83 0.93 -9.97
CA ALA A 44 1.11 0.61 -8.58
C ALA A 44 1.54 1.86 -7.77
N GLY A 45 2.38 2.72 -8.35
CA GLY A 45 2.80 3.99 -7.75
C GLY A 45 1.65 4.98 -7.53
N GLY A 46 0.73 5.08 -8.50
CA GLY A 46 -0.47 5.92 -8.39
C GLY A 46 -1.45 5.45 -7.31
N ILE A 47 -1.65 4.12 -7.20
CA ILE A 47 -2.47 3.53 -6.12
C ILE A 47 -1.81 3.82 -4.76
N ALA A 48 -0.49 3.66 -4.63
CA ALA A 48 0.23 3.91 -3.38
C ALA A 48 0.08 5.36 -2.88
N HIS A 49 0.18 6.36 -3.76
CA HIS A 49 -0.06 7.77 -3.38
C HIS A 49 -1.51 8.03 -2.97
N SER A 50 -2.46 7.39 -3.66
CA SER A 50 -3.89 7.53 -3.35
C SER A 50 -4.23 6.95 -1.97
N VAL A 51 -3.60 5.84 -1.59
CA VAL A 51 -3.77 5.21 -0.27
C VAL A 51 -3.37 6.17 0.87
N LEU A 52 -2.26 6.89 0.74
CA LEU A 52 -1.82 7.88 1.74
C LEU A 52 -2.86 8.99 1.92
N GLY A 53 -3.43 9.48 0.82
CA GLY A 53 -4.55 10.43 0.86
C GLY A 53 -5.79 9.87 1.56
N GLY A 54 -6.16 8.62 1.26
CA GLY A 54 -7.28 7.93 1.90
C GLY A 54 -7.13 7.76 3.41
N VAL A 55 -5.93 7.41 3.88
CA VAL A 55 -5.59 7.34 5.31
C VAL A 55 -5.76 8.72 5.97
N GLY A 56 -5.25 9.77 5.34
CA GLY A 56 -5.35 11.15 5.83
C GLY A 56 -6.79 11.62 5.96
N VAL A 57 -7.60 11.37 4.93
CA VAL A 57 -9.03 11.70 4.91
C VAL A 57 -9.79 10.93 5.99
N ALA A 58 -9.55 9.62 6.15
CA ALA A 58 -10.19 8.84 7.20
C ALA A 58 -9.83 9.33 8.60
N ARG A 59 -8.55 9.65 8.85
CA ARG A 59 -8.13 10.22 10.15
C ARG A 59 -8.68 11.62 10.41
N TYR A 60 -8.83 12.44 9.38
CA TYR A 60 -9.47 13.74 9.48
C TYR A 60 -10.96 13.60 9.82
N LEU A 61 -11.69 12.73 9.12
CA LEU A 61 -13.09 12.43 9.39
C LEU A 61 -13.30 11.84 10.79
N GLN A 62 -12.41 10.95 11.23
CA GLN A 62 -12.44 10.39 12.59
C GLN A 62 -12.29 11.50 13.65
N LYS A 63 -11.34 12.42 13.48
CA LYS A 63 -11.12 13.55 14.41
C LYS A 63 -12.20 14.62 14.36
N VAL A 64 -12.71 14.98 13.18
CA VAL A 64 -13.64 16.12 13.01
C VAL A 64 -15.10 15.72 13.16
N ARG A 65 -15.47 14.49 12.76
CA ARG A 65 -16.86 14.00 12.77
C ARG A 65 -17.15 12.99 13.88
N GLY A 66 -16.15 12.64 14.69
CA GLY A 66 -16.31 11.69 15.80
C GLY A 66 -16.69 10.28 15.35
N LEU A 67 -16.45 9.94 14.08
CA LEU A 67 -16.73 8.62 13.52
C LEU A 67 -15.65 7.65 13.97
N GLU A 68 -15.77 7.13 15.19
CA GLU A 68 -14.79 6.20 15.79
C GLU A 68 -14.59 4.92 14.96
N TRP A 69 -15.62 4.54 14.19
CA TRP A 69 -15.65 3.32 13.38
C TRP A 69 -14.79 3.43 12.11
N LEU A 70 -14.38 4.65 11.73
CA LEU A 70 -13.61 4.87 10.52
C LEU A 70 -12.11 4.75 10.81
N ASP A 71 -11.66 3.52 11.03
CA ASP A 71 -10.23 3.20 11.13
C ASP A 71 -9.50 3.63 9.85
N PRO A 72 -8.25 4.13 9.93
CA PRO A 72 -7.48 4.52 8.74
C PRO A 72 -7.29 3.38 7.74
N LEU A 73 -7.41 2.12 8.18
CA LEU A 73 -7.35 0.96 7.30
C LEU A 73 -8.51 0.97 6.29
N TYR A 74 -9.72 1.36 6.69
CA TYR A 74 -10.86 1.50 5.80
C TYR A 74 -10.68 2.65 4.81
N GLY A 75 -10.10 3.76 5.27
CA GLY A 75 -9.73 4.88 4.39
C GLY A 75 -8.70 4.49 3.34
N ALA A 76 -7.66 3.76 3.75
CA ALA A 76 -6.65 3.19 2.87
C ALA A 76 -7.29 2.27 1.82
N LEU A 77 -8.14 1.34 2.25
CA LEU A 77 -8.78 0.35 1.39
C LEU A 77 -9.72 1.01 0.38
N ALA A 78 -10.58 1.93 0.83
CA ALA A 78 -11.52 2.65 -0.03
C ALA A 78 -10.78 3.48 -1.09
N ALA A 79 -9.71 4.17 -0.72
CA ALA A 79 -8.89 4.93 -1.66
C ALA A 79 -8.12 4.02 -2.63
N ALA A 80 -7.58 2.89 -2.16
CA ALA A 80 -6.90 1.91 -3.01
C ALA A 80 -7.84 1.32 -4.06
N LEU A 81 -9.04 0.90 -3.66
CA LEU A 81 -10.06 0.35 -4.56
C LEU A 81 -10.58 1.42 -5.53
N GLY A 82 -10.84 2.63 -5.04
CA GLY A 82 -11.26 3.76 -5.87
C GLY A 82 -10.21 4.12 -6.92
N ALA A 83 -8.94 4.21 -6.52
CA ALA A 83 -7.83 4.46 -7.44
C ALA A 83 -7.65 3.31 -8.43
N ALA A 84 -7.68 2.06 -7.98
CA ALA A 84 -7.56 0.89 -8.86
C ALA A 84 -8.71 0.83 -9.89
N ALA A 85 -9.95 1.13 -9.48
CA ALA A 85 -11.10 1.18 -10.37
C ALA A 85 -10.99 2.35 -11.36
N LEU A 86 -10.60 3.54 -10.90
CA LEU A 86 -10.42 4.73 -11.74
C LEU A 86 -9.32 4.50 -12.77
N ILE A 87 -8.13 4.10 -12.32
CA ILE A 87 -6.97 3.87 -13.19
C ILE A 87 -7.25 2.67 -14.10
N GLY A 88 -7.89 1.61 -13.60
CA GLY A 88 -8.31 0.46 -14.41
C GLY A 88 -9.29 0.85 -15.51
N TRP A 89 -10.30 1.67 -15.21
CA TRP A 89 -11.25 2.17 -16.21
C TRP A 89 -10.56 3.06 -17.25
N VAL A 90 -9.71 3.98 -16.82
CA VAL A 90 -8.93 4.83 -17.72
C VAL A 90 -8.00 3.99 -18.60
N SER A 91 -7.27 3.03 -18.01
CA SER A 91 -6.34 2.14 -18.72
C SER A 91 -7.06 1.25 -19.75
N LEU A 92 -8.23 0.70 -19.40
CA LEU A 92 -9.06 -0.08 -20.32
C LEU A 92 -9.59 0.77 -21.48
N LYS A 93 -9.95 2.03 -21.23
CA LYS A 93 -10.44 2.94 -22.28
C LYS A 93 -9.32 3.57 -23.11
N ALA A 94 -8.10 3.67 -22.55
CA ALA A 94 -6.91 4.23 -23.19
C ALA A 94 -6.13 3.25 -24.08
N ARG A 95 -6.58 1.98 -24.19
CA ARG A 95 -6.18 0.98 -25.20
C ARG A 95 -4.77 1.18 -25.80
N GLU A 96 -3.76 0.61 -25.12
CA GLU A 96 -2.61 -0.11 -25.73
C GLU A 96 -1.38 0.63 -26.33
N ARG A 97 -1.01 1.89 -26.03
CA ARG A 97 0.24 2.43 -26.68
C ARG A 97 1.31 3.16 -25.88
N GLU A 98 1.12 3.53 -24.62
CA GLU A 98 2.16 4.34 -23.95
C GLU A 98 3.09 3.55 -23.01
N ASP A 99 2.63 2.46 -22.38
CA ASP A 99 3.44 1.75 -21.37
C ASP A 99 4.65 1.00 -21.96
N THR A 100 4.66 0.71 -23.27
CA THR A 100 5.87 0.23 -23.98
C THR A 100 6.82 1.36 -24.38
N LEU A 101 6.30 2.59 -24.57
CA LEU A 101 7.09 3.74 -25.01
C LEU A 101 7.74 4.50 -23.84
N ILE A 102 7.07 4.58 -22.68
CA ILE A 102 7.56 5.34 -21.52
C ILE A 102 8.61 4.55 -20.71
N SER A 103 8.59 3.22 -20.76
CA SER A 103 9.64 2.39 -20.12
C SER A 103 10.93 2.29 -20.95
N ALA A 104 10.94 2.79 -22.18
CA ALA A 104 12.08 2.74 -23.11
C ALA A 104 12.75 4.11 -23.32
N MET A 105 12.27 5.17 -22.65
CA MET A 105 12.93 6.47 -22.54
C MET A 105 13.55 6.66 -21.16
#